data_AF-A0A7X7QEH7-F1
#
_entry.id   AF-A0A7X7QEH7-F1
#
_cell.length_a   1.000
_cell.length_b   1.000
_cell.length_c   1.000
_cell.angle_alpha   90.00
_cell.angle_beta   90.00
_cell.angle_gamma   90.00
#
_symmetry.space_group_name_H-M   'P 1'
#
loop_
_entity.id
_entity.type
_entity.pdbx_description
1 polymer ?
#
loop_
_entity_poly.entity_id
_entity_poly.type
_entity_poly.pdbx_seq_one_letter_code
_entity_poly.pdbx_strand_id
1 'polypeptide(L)'
;MAPLRIGRFQVDTPVVLAPMAGVTNPPFRTLCREYGAGLYVAEMVTSRALVERNPEALRIITHDEGASPRSVQVYGVEPGTVAEAVRIIAAEDRADHIDLNFGCPVPKVTRKGGGSALPWKRDLFAKIVRGAVAAAAPYDVPVTIKMRMGIDDDHLTYLEAGLVAQDAGVAAVALHARTAADYYSGEARWEAIARLKETVTDVPVLGNGDIWSAEDALAMIAQTGCDGVVVGRGCQGRPWLFADLAAAFAGSP
;
A
#
# COMPACT_ATOMS: atom_id res chain seq x y z
N MET A 1 -8.98 -16.23 10.53
CA MET A 1 -9.33 -15.54 9.27
C MET A 1 -8.66 -16.28 8.11
N ALA A 2 -9.17 -16.20 6.88
CA ALA A 2 -8.45 -16.77 5.74
C ALA A 2 -7.15 -15.97 5.48
N PRO A 3 -6.06 -16.62 5.02
CA PRO A 3 -4.85 -15.90 4.60
C PRO A 3 -5.15 -14.87 3.50
N LEU A 4 -4.46 -13.74 3.56
CA LEU A 4 -4.57 -12.69 2.54
C LEU A 4 -3.82 -13.14 1.28
N ARG A 5 -4.45 -13.09 0.11
CA ARG A 5 -3.77 -13.36 -1.18
C ARG A 5 -3.51 -12.07 -1.93
N ILE A 6 -2.26 -11.82 -2.29
CA ILE A 6 -1.84 -10.70 -3.14
C ILE A 6 -1.20 -11.29 -4.38
N GLY A 7 -2.00 -11.47 -5.43
CA GLY A 7 -1.60 -12.21 -6.62
C GLY A 7 -1.14 -13.62 -6.25
N ARG A 8 0.10 -13.97 -6.61
CA ARG A 8 0.70 -15.27 -6.30
C ARG A 8 1.09 -15.45 -4.83
N PHE A 9 1.22 -14.37 -4.05
CA PHE A 9 1.66 -14.46 -2.67
C PHE A 9 0.51 -14.74 -1.72
N GLN A 10 0.77 -15.64 -0.78
CA GLN A 10 -0.06 -15.83 0.41
C GLN A 10 0.61 -15.14 1.59
N VAL A 11 -0.15 -14.32 2.30
CA VAL A 11 0.27 -13.66 3.54
C VAL A 11 -0.58 -14.25 4.66
N ASP A 12 0.01 -15.15 5.45
CA ASP A 12 -0.71 -15.95 6.46
C ASP A 12 -1.36 -15.07 7.52
N THR A 13 -0.61 -14.09 8.02
CA THR A 13 -1.14 -13.01 8.85
C THR A 13 -1.55 -11.87 7.91
N PRO A 14 -2.84 -11.48 7.82
CA PRO A 14 -3.35 -10.49 6.87
C PRO A 14 -2.98 -9.05 7.27
N VAL A 15 -1.69 -8.81 7.45
CA VAL A 15 -1.09 -7.59 7.94
C VAL A 15 -0.02 -7.12 6.96
N VAL A 16 -0.06 -5.83 6.66
CA VAL A 16 0.90 -5.17 5.78
C VAL A 16 1.57 -4.02 6.54
N LEU A 17 2.90 -3.93 6.52
CA LEU A 17 3.60 -2.74 6.97
C LEU A 17 3.40 -1.62 5.94
N ALA A 18 2.89 -0.47 6.39
CA ALA A 18 2.71 0.70 5.55
C ALA A 18 4.07 1.26 5.11
N PRO A 19 4.20 1.69 3.84
CA PRO A 19 5.40 2.41 3.40
C PRO A 19 5.46 3.78 4.08
N MET A 20 6.56 4.05 4.79
CA MET A 20 6.79 5.31 5.50
C MET A 20 8.19 5.82 5.16
N ALA A 21 8.26 6.87 4.33
CA ALA A 21 9.52 7.47 3.90
C ALA A 21 10.37 7.90 5.11
N GLY A 22 11.65 7.52 5.09
CA GLY A 22 12.61 7.71 6.18
C GLY A 22 12.46 6.76 7.37
N VAL A 23 11.48 5.86 7.37
CA VAL A 23 11.19 4.95 8.49
C VAL A 23 11.29 3.49 8.06
N THR A 24 10.57 3.07 7.02
CA THR A 24 10.54 1.67 6.55
C THR A 24 11.74 1.31 5.69
N ASN A 25 12.93 1.68 6.16
CA ASN A 25 14.22 1.30 5.58
C ASN A 25 14.50 -0.21 5.80
N PRO A 26 15.55 -0.78 5.17
CA PRO A 26 15.82 -2.20 5.29
C PRO A 26 15.95 -2.69 6.76
N PRO A 27 16.80 -2.09 7.63
CA PRO A 27 16.91 -2.53 9.03
C PRO A 27 15.59 -2.58 9.79
N PHE A 28 14.73 -1.57 9.62
CA PHE A 28 13.43 -1.54 10.29
C PHE A 28 12.50 -2.65 9.80
N ARG A 29 12.48 -2.92 8.48
CA ARG A 29 11.68 -4.01 7.91
C ARG A 29 12.18 -5.37 8.36
N THR A 30 13.49 -5.56 8.44
CA THR A 30 14.10 -6.79 8.96
C THR A 30 13.68 -7.03 10.40
N LEU A 31 13.77 -6.01 11.26
CA LEU A 31 13.29 -6.11 12.63
C LEU A 31 11.79 -6.43 12.72
N CYS A 32 10.94 -5.80 11.91
CA CYS A 32 9.51 -6.11 11.89
C CYS A 32 9.20 -7.54 11.39
N ARG A 33 10.04 -8.11 10.51
CA ARG A 33 9.94 -9.50 10.04
C ARG A 33 10.38 -10.51 11.10
N GLU A 34 11.37 -10.18 11.93
CA GLU A 34 11.78 -11.05 13.04
C GLU A 34 10.67 -11.26 14.06
N TYR A 35 9.77 -10.27 14.22
CA TYR A 35 8.66 -10.35 15.16
C TYR A 35 7.40 -11.00 14.61
N GLY A 36 7.21 -11.14 13.30
CA GLY A 36 5.96 -11.69 12.80
C GLY A 36 5.91 -11.91 11.31
N ALA A 37 4.75 -12.38 10.86
CA ALA A 37 4.44 -12.57 9.46
C ALA A 37 3.60 -11.42 8.92
N GLY A 38 3.81 -11.07 7.66
CA GLY A 38 3.12 -9.99 6.98
C GLY A 38 3.80 -9.65 5.65
N LEU A 39 3.23 -8.69 4.92
CA LEU A 39 3.88 -8.07 3.77
C LEU A 39 4.56 -6.77 4.20
N TYR A 40 5.87 -6.64 3.96
CA TYR A 40 6.64 -5.48 4.42
C TYR A 40 7.03 -4.58 3.27
N VAL A 41 6.28 -3.49 3.07
CA VAL A 41 6.48 -2.56 1.96
C VAL A 41 7.63 -1.59 2.27
N ALA A 42 8.58 -1.47 1.34
CA ALA A 42 9.66 -0.50 1.41
C ALA A 42 9.16 0.94 1.29
N GLU A 43 10.05 1.90 1.54
CA GLU A 43 9.77 3.30 1.33
C GLU A 43 9.34 3.61 -0.11
N MET A 44 8.67 4.75 -0.30
CA MET A 44 8.25 5.19 -1.62
C MET A 44 9.42 5.73 -2.45
N VAL A 45 9.50 5.32 -3.71
CA VAL A 45 10.45 5.83 -4.71
C VAL A 45 9.71 6.57 -5.81
N THR A 46 10.31 7.67 -6.30
CA THR A 46 9.73 8.40 -7.44
C THR A 46 10.00 7.61 -8.73
N SER A 47 8.99 7.42 -9.57
CA SER A 47 9.14 6.70 -10.84
C SER A 47 10.21 7.34 -11.73
N ARG A 48 10.19 8.67 -11.86
CA ARG A 48 11.16 9.41 -12.69
C ARG A 48 12.61 9.19 -12.25
N ALA A 49 12.90 9.30 -10.95
CA ALA A 49 14.25 9.07 -10.45
C ALA A 49 14.73 7.62 -10.70
N LEU A 50 13.81 6.65 -10.68
CA LEU A 50 14.14 5.27 -10.99
C LEU A 50 14.46 5.07 -12.48
N VAL A 51 13.66 5.65 -13.38
CA VAL A 51 13.91 5.66 -14.83
C VAL A 51 15.24 6.33 -15.16
N GLU A 52 15.56 7.43 -14.47
CA GLU A 52 16.84 8.14 -14.60
C GLU A 52 18.01 7.43 -13.89
N ARG A 53 17.80 6.23 -13.35
CA ARG A 53 18.82 5.42 -12.64
C ARG A 53 19.50 6.18 -11.50
N ASN A 54 18.77 7.07 -10.84
CA ASN A 54 19.32 7.85 -9.73
C ASN A 54 19.83 6.90 -8.62
N PRO A 55 21.07 7.05 -8.13
CA PRO A 55 21.66 6.13 -7.15
C PRO A 55 20.84 5.99 -5.87
N GLU A 56 20.23 7.08 -5.40
CA GLU A 56 19.40 7.07 -4.20
C GLU A 56 18.07 6.34 -4.43
N ALA A 57 17.46 6.52 -5.61
CA ALA A 57 16.26 5.78 -5.98
C ALA A 57 16.52 4.26 -6.06
N LEU A 58 17.67 3.87 -6.63
CA LEU A 58 18.10 2.47 -6.68
C LEU A 58 18.39 1.91 -5.28
N ARG A 59 18.97 2.72 -4.38
CA ARG A 59 19.20 2.34 -2.98
C ARG A 59 17.89 2.13 -2.21
N ILE A 60 16.88 2.97 -2.43
CA ILE A 60 15.57 2.88 -1.75
C ILE A 60 14.86 1.55 -2.05
N ILE A 61 14.99 1.05 -3.28
CA ILE A 61 14.40 -0.23 -3.70
C ILE A 61 15.31 -1.44 -3.43
N THR A 62 16.42 -1.25 -2.71
CA THR A 62 17.24 -2.38 -2.23
C THR A 62 16.58 -3.03 -1.02
N HIS A 63 16.69 -4.35 -0.96
CA HIS A 63 16.19 -5.20 0.11
C HIS A 63 17.34 -5.87 0.85
N ASP A 64 17.12 -6.20 2.13
CA ASP A 64 18.07 -7.00 2.90
C ASP A 64 18.10 -8.46 2.44
N GLU A 65 19.19 -9.15 2.74
CA GLU A 65 19.30 -10.59 2.52
C GLU A 65 18.19 -11.34 3.26
N GLY A 66 17.53 -12.29 2.59
CA GLY A 66 16.42 -13.07 3.14
C GLY A 66 15.05 -12.36 3.11
N ALA A 67 14.97 -11.10 2.67
CA ALA A 67 13.68 -10.43 2.51
C ALA A 67 12.85 -11.12 1.42
N SER A 68 11.73 -11.74 1.80
CA SER A 68 10.78 -12.34 0.88
C SER A 68 9.34 -12.25 1.42
N PRO A 69 8.33 -11.90 0.61
CA PRO A 69 8.49 -11.24 -0.70
C PRO A 69 9.11 -9.84 -0.53
N ARG A 70 9.88 -9.40 -1.52
CA ARG A 70 10.43 -8.04 -1.65
C ARG A 70 9.35 -7.12 -2.20
N SER A 71 9.04 -6.05 -1.47
CA SER A 71 7.95 -5.15 -1.82
C SER A 71 8.41 -3.70 -1.86
N VAL A 72 8.10 -2.98 -2.93
CA VAL A 72 8.46 -1.57 -3.11
C VAL A 72 7.22 -0.73 -3.41
N GLN A 73 7.23 0.55 -3.01
CA GLN A 73 6.18 1.48 -3.38
C GLN A 73 6.69 2.49 -4.41
N VAL A 74 5.99 2.64 -5.54
CA VAL A 74 6.29 3.61 -6.60
C VAL A 74 5.28 4.74 -6.56
N TYR A 75 5.73 5.96 -6.81
CA TYR A 75 4.82 7.08 -7.08
C TYR A 75 5.27 7.90 -8.29
N GLY A 76 4.29 8.42 -9.03
CA GLY A 76 4.50 9.26 -10.20
C GLY A 76 3.17 9.82 -10.72
N VAL A 77 3.26 10.73 -11.69
CA VAL A 77 2.09 11.42 -12.27
C VAL A 77 2.01 11.29 -13.79
N GLU A 78 3.00 10.66 -14.41
CA GLU A 78 3.07 10.48 -15.86
C GLU A 78 2.96 8.97 -16.15
N PRO A 79 1.91 8.50 -16.86
CA PRO A 79 1.65 7.09 -17.09
C PRO A 79 2.83 6.31 -17.68
N GLY A 80 3.49 6.85 -18.70
CA GLY A 80 4.61 6.17 -19.36
C GLY A 80 5.80 5.96 -18.44
N THR A 81 6.13 6.98 -17.65
CA THR A 81 7.23 6.97 -16.67
C THR A 81 6.93 5.99 -15.53
N VAL A 82 5.68 5.91 -15.07
CA VAL A 82 5.30 4.92 -14.04
C VAL A 82 5.40 3.51 -14.61
N ALA A 83 4.84 3.26 -15.79
CA ALA A 83 4.93 1.96 -16.44
C ALA A 83 6.39 1.53 -16.67
N GLU A 84 7.25 2.45 -17.11
CA GLU A 84 8.68 2.18 -17.29
C GLU A 84 9.40 1.88 -15.97
N ALA A 85 9.10 2.62 -14.90
CA ALA A 85 9.65 2.33 -13.57
C ALA A 85 9.23 0.95 -13.07
N VAL A 86 7.95 0.57 -13.26
CA VAL A 86 7.42 -0.75 -12.94
C VAL A 86 8.15 -1.83 -13.75
N ARG A 87 8.33 -1.61 -15.05
CA ARG A 87 9.07 -2.52 -15.93
C ARG A 87 10.52 -2.68 -15.49
N ILE A 88 11.21 -1.61 -15.10
CA ILE A 88 12.58 -1.68 -14.57
C ILE A 88 12.62 -2.55 -13.30
N ILE A 89 11.68 -2.37 -12.38
CA ILE A 89 11.62 -3.16 -11.15
C ILE A 89 11.40 -4.64 -11.47
N ALA A 90 10.42 -4.95 -12.31
CA ALA A 90 10.02 -6.32 -12.60
C ALA A 90 11.02 -7.05 -13.51
N ALA A 91 11.48 -6.41 -14.59
CA ALA A 91 12.39 -7.02 -15.58
C ALA A 91 13.80 -7.24 -15.04
N GLU A 92 14.24 -6.42 -14.08
CA GLU A 92 15.55 -6.55 -13.43
C GLU A 92 15.47 -7.28 -12.10
N ASP A 93 14.34 -7.94 -11.81
CA ASP A 93 14.11 -8.74 -10.60
C ASP A 93 14.46 -7.98 -9.31
N ARG A 94 14.03 -6.72 -9.21
CA ARG A 94 14.34 -5.85 -8.06
C ARG A 94 13.34 -5.98 -6.92
N ALA A 95 12.10 -6.38 -7.23
CA ALA A 95 11.07 -6.64 -6.24
C ALA A 95 10.08 -7.70 -6.73
N ASP A 96 9.46 -8.39 -5.77
CA ASP A 96 8.48 -9.43 -6.01
C ASP A 96 7.05 -8.87 -6.04
N HIS A 97 6.85 -7.68 -5.44
CA HIS A 97 5.57 -6.98 -5.33
C HIS A 97 5.77 -5.47 -5.50
N ILE A 98 4.83 -4.81 -6.19
CA ILE A 98 4.87 -3.36 -6.43
C ILE A 98 3.58 -2.71 -5.94
N ASP A 99 3.68 -1.75 -5.04
CA ASP A 99 2.56 -0.92 -4.60
C ASP A 99 2.61 0.47 -5.27
N LEU A 100 1.46 1.05 -5.61
CA LEU A 100 1.37 2.41 -6.13
C LEU A 100 0.84 3.37 -5.07
N ASN A 101 1.57 4.47 -4.84
CA ASN A 101 1.17 5.49 -3.88
C ASN A 101 0.13 6.45 -4.48
N PHE A 102 -1.06 6.44 -3.90
CA PHE A 102 -2.11 7.45 -4.09
C PHE A 102 -2.61 7.99 -2.75
N GLY A 103 -1.76 7.98 -1.72
CA GLY A 103 -2.14 8.28 -0.33
C GLY A 103 -1.34 9.39 0.33
N CYS A 104 -0.18 9.78 -0.21
CA CYS A 104 0.66 10.80 0.41
C CYS A 104 -0.04 12.19 0.35
N PRO A 105 -0.26 12.88 1.49
CA PRO A 105 -0.89 14.21 1.52
C PRO A 105 0.12 15.35 1.44
N VAL A 106 1.42 15.07 1.51
CA VAL A 106 2.48 16.08 1.65
C VAL A 106 2.49 17.04 0.44
N PRO A 107 2.51 18.38 0.66
CA PRO A 107 2.46 19.37 -0.42
C PRO A 107 3.50 19.19 -1.54
N LYS A 108 4.70 18.70 -1.22
CA LYS A 108 5.76 18.39 -2.20
C LYS A 108 5.29 17.38 -3.26
N VAL A 109 4.39 16.48 -2.90
CA VAL A 109 3.83 15.44 -3.78
C VAL A 109 2.52 15.95 -4.42
N THR A 110 1.59 16.46 -3.61
CA THR A 110 0.25 16.84 -4.07
C THR A 110 0.24 18.07 -4.98
N ARG A 111 1.14 19.05 -4.80
CA ARG A 111 1.26 20.22 -5.71
C ARG A 111 1.65 19.85 -7.14
N LYS A 112 2.28 18.68 -7.35
CA LYS A 112 2.57 18.13 -8.68
C LYS A 112 1.40 17.30 -9.23
N GLY A 113 0.28 17.24 -8.51
CA GLY A 113 -0.88 16.43 -8.83
C GLY A 113 -0.73 14.95 -8.47
N GLY A 114 0.28 14.56 -7.68
CA GLY A 114 0.52 13.17 -7.28
C GLY A 114 -0.04 12.82 -5.90
N GLY A 115 0.23 11.59 -5.45
CA GLY A 115 -0.20 11.12 -4.13
C GLY A 115 -1.72 11.14 -3.99
N SER A 116 -2.22 11.59 -2.84
CA SER A 116 -3.66 11.62 -2.52
C SER A 116 -4.52 12.53 -3.39
N ALA A 117 -3.93 13.46 -4.14
CA ALA A 117 -4.67 14.30 -5.08
C ALA A 117 -4.90 13.62 -6.44
N LEU A 118 -4.12 12.59 -6.78
CA LEU A 118 -4.15 11.99 -8.11
C LEU A 118 -5.48 11.30 -8.45
N PRO A 119 -6.13 10.54 -7.54
CA PRO A 119 -7.41 9.87 -7.85
C PRO A 119 -8.54 10.82 -8.29
N TRP A 120 -8.47 12.12 -7.93
CA TRP A 120 -9.41 13.13 -8.44
C TRP A 120 -9.35 13.28 -9.97
N LYS A 121 -8.17 13.07 -10.57
CA LYS A 121 -7.97 13.06 -12.02
C LYS A 121 -8.21 11.65 -12.56
N ARG A 122 -9.48 11.23 -12.59
CA ARG A 122 -9.94 9.87 -12.90
C ARG A 122 -9.26 9.23 -14.12
N ASP A 123 -9.25 9.92 -15.26
CA ASP A 123 -8.62 9.42 -16.50
C ASP A 123 -7.11 9.20 -16.35
N LEU A 124 -6.44 10.10 -15.63
CA LEU A 124 -5.00 10.00 -15.39
C LEU A 124 -4.69 8.83 -14.43
N PHE A 125 -5.47 8.72 -13.35
CA PHE A 125 -5.38 7.61 -12.42
C PHE A 125 -5.56 6.26 -13.15
N ALA A 126 -6.63 6.12 -13.94
CA ALA A 126 -6.90 4.91 -14.72
C ALA A 126 -5.75 4.55 -15.66
N LYS A 127 -5.19 5.53 -16.39
CA LYS A 127 -4.05 5.31 -17.29
C LYS A 127 -2.80 4.85 -16.53
N ILE A 128 -2.52 5.43 -15.37
CA ILE A 128 -1.36 5.04 -14.54
C ILE A 128 -1.51 3.62 -14.03
N VAL A 129 -2.67 3.28 -13.43
CA VAL A 129 -2.87 1.95 -12.85
C VAL A 129 -2.85 0.86 -13.93
N ARG A 130 -3.57 1.04 -15.04
CA ARG A 130 -3.57 0.09 -16.16
C ARG A 130 -2.19 -0.09 -16.77
N GLY A 131 -1.46 1.01 -16.95
CA GLY A 131 -0.09 0.98 -17.48
C GLY A 131 0.87 0.23 -16.57
N ALA A 132 0.77 0.44 -15.25
CA ALA A 132 1.57 -0.27 -14.27
C ALA A 132 1.26 -1.78 -14.26
N VAL A 133 -0.02 -2.17 -14.19
CA VAL A 133 -0.40 -3.60 -14.23
C VAL A 133 0.09 -4.27 -15.51
N ALA A 134 -0.12 -3.63 -16.67
CA ALA A 134 0.33 -4.17 -17.95
C ALA A 134 1.86 -4.31 -18.04
N ALA A 135 2.62 -3.38 -17.44
CA ALA A 135 4.08 -3.43 -17.41
C ALA A 135 4.62 -4.55 -16.50
N ALA A 136 3.91 -4.87 -15.42
CA ALA A 136 4.31 -5.92 -14.47
C ALA A 136 3.87 -7.33 -14.91
N ALA A 137 2.78 -7.44 -15.66
CA ALA A 137 2.16 -8.72 -16.02
C ALA A 137 3.10 -9.75 -16.70
N PRO A 138 4.01 -9.38 -17.63
CA PRO A 138 4.93 -10.35 -18.24
C PRO A 138 5.88 -11.04 -17.26
N TYR A 139 6.04 -10.49 -16.05
CA TYR A 139 6.96 -10.96 -15.02
C TYR A 139 6.24 -11.59 -13.83
N ASP A 140 4.90 -11.71 -13.88
CA ASP A 140 4.07 -12.24 -12.80
C ASP A 140 4.30 -11.51 -11.46
N VAL A 141 4.52 -10.20 -11.52
CA VAL A 141 4.69 -9.33 -10.35
C VAL A 141 3.35 -8.65 -10.05
N PRO A 142 2.68 -8.94 -8.92
CA PRO A 142 1.43 -8.30 -8.56
C PRO A 142 1.62 -6.81 -8.26
N VAL A 143 0.66 -6.01 -8.72
CA VAL A 143 0.59 -4.57 -8.47
C VAL A 143 -0.57 -4.29 -7.52
N THR A 144 -0.33 -3.59 -6.41
CA THR A 144 -1.38 -3.09 -5.51
C THR A 144 -1.44 -1.56 -5.54
N ILE A 145 -2.48 -1.01 -4.93
CA ILE A 145 -2.57 0.44 -4.70
C ILE A 145 -2.85 0.75 -3.23
N LYS A 146 -2.31 1.88 -2.76
CA LYS A 146 -2.66 2.46 -1.45
C LYS A 146 -3.12 3.89 -1.61
N MET A 147 -4.35 4.19 -1.20
CA MET A 147 -4.98 5.50 -1.34
C MET A 147 -5.56 6.05 -0.04
N ARG A 148 -6.03 7.29 -0.11
CA ARG A 148 -6.86 7.97 0.90
C ARG A 148 -8.29 8.07 0.41
N MET A 149 -9.20 8.51 1.28
CA MET A 149 -10.62 8.68 0.95
C MET A 149 -10.85 9.68 -0.19
N GLY A 150 -9.99 10.70 -0.30
CA GLY A 150 -10.12 11.79 -1.25
C GLY A 150 -9.20 12.94 -0.88
N ILE A 151 -9.44 14.12 -1.46
CA ILE A 151 -8.70 15.34 -1.13
C ILE A 151 -9.21 15.91 0.19
N ASP A 152 -10.52 16.08 0.31
CA ASP A 152 -11.26 16.54 1.48
C ASP A 152 -12.67 15.93 1.44
N ASP A 153 -13.58 16.37 2.31
CA ASP A 153 -14.93 15.80 2.44
C ASP A 153 -15.85 16.12 1.26
N ASP A 154 -15.58 17.19 0.49
CA ASP A 154 -16.33 17.53 -0.72
C ASP A 154 -15.78 16.81 -1.96
N HIS A 155 -14.59 16.21 -1.85
CA HIS A 155 -13.83 15.64 -2.96
C HIS A 155 -13.39 14.19 -2.67
N LEU A 156 -14.34 13.35 -2.24
CA LEU A 156 -14.15 11.92 -2.02
C LEU A 156 -14.07 11.14 -3.35
N THR A 157 -13.11 10.22 -3.46
CA THR A 157 -12.80 9.49 -4.72
C THR A 157 -12.63 7.99 -4.54
N TYR A 158 -12.49 7.51 -3.30
CA TYR A 158 -12.03 6.16 -3.00
C TYR A 158 -12.88 5.02 -3.57
N LEU A 159 -14.20 5.18 -3.68
CA LEU A 159 -15.08 4.13 -4.22
C LEU A 159 -14.82 3.92 -5.72
N GLU A 160 -14.86 5.01 -6.49
CA GLU A 160 -14.59 4.97 -7.93
C GLU A 160 -13.14 4.59 -8.22
N ALA A 161 -12.19 5.13 -7.45
CA ALA A 161 -10.78 4.76 -7.57
C ALA A 161 -10.56 3.26 -7.28
N GLY A 162 -11.28 2.70 -6.31
CA GLY A 162 -11.25 1.27 -6.00
C GLY A 162 -11.75 0.41 -7.16
N LEU A 163 -12.89 0.77 -7.75
CA LEU A 163 -13.45 0.07 -8.92
C LEU A 163 -12.52 0.15 -10.13
N VAL A 164 -11.98 1.34 -10.43
CA VAL A 164 -11.03 1.51 -11.53
C VAL A 164 -9.78 0.67 -11.32
N ALA A 165 -9.31 0.55 -10.08
CA ALA A 165 -8.15 -0.28 -9.76
C ALA A 165 -8.45 -1.78 -9.91
N GLN A 166 -9.61 -2.23 -9.43
CA GLN A 166 -10.10 -3.59 -9.62
C GLN A 166 -10.17 -3.95 -11.11
N ASP A 167 -10.83 -3.11 -11.91
CA ASP A 167 -10.97 -3.30 -13.37
C ASP A 167 -9.62 -3.28 -14.10
N ALA A 168 -8.63 -2.58 -13.56
CA ALA A 168 -7.28 -2.55 -14.10
C ALA A 168 -6.48 -3.82 -13.77
N GLY A 169 -6.96 -4.68 -12.87
CA GLY A 169 -6.30 -5.93 -12.48
C GLY A 169 -5.27 -5.78 -11.36
N VAL A 170 -5.44 -4.82 -10.45
CA VAL A 170 -4.59 -4.77 -9.25
C VAL A 170 -4.83 -5.99 -8.38
N ALA A 171 -3.82 -6.42 -7.63
CA ALA A 171 -3.89 -7.58 -6.76
C ALA A 171 -4.58 -7.30 -5.41
N ALA A 172 -4.67 -6.04 -4.98
CA ALA A 172 -5.36 -5.58 -3.79
C ALA A 172 -5.45 -4.04 -3.74
N VAL A 173 -6.37 -3.52 -2.94
CA VAL A 173 -6.57 -2.08 -2.69
C VAL A 173 -6.48 -1.79 -1.20
N ALA A 174 -5.64 -0.85 -0.78
CA ALA A 174 -5.55 -0.39 0.61
C ALA A 174 -6.10 1.04 0.77
N LEU A 175 -6.96 1.24 1.76
CA LEU A 175 -7.55 2.54 2.06
C LEU A 175 -7.12 3.07 3.42
N HIS A 176 -6.40 4.19 3.42
CA HIS A 176 -6.28 5.02 4.62
C HIS A 176 -7.57 5.81 4.80
N ALA A 177 -8.32 5.52 5.86
CA ALA A 177 -9.63 6.09 6.15
C ALA A 177 -9.58 7.55 6.67
N ARG A 178 -8.85 8.39 5.93
CA ARG A 178 -8.77 9.84 6.09
C ARG A 178 -8.68 10.47 4.71
N THR A 179 -9.10 11.73 4.59
CA THR A 179 -8.84 12.55 3.40
C THR A 179 -7.40 13.08 3.42
N ALA A 180 -6.95 13.69 2.33
CA ALA A 180 -5.66 14.37 2.31
C ALA A 180 -5.62 15.56 3.29
N ALA A 181 -6.71 16.33 3.36
CA ALA A 181 -6.87 17.51 4.21
C ALA A 181 -6.80 17.17 5.71
N ASP A 182 -7.25 15.99 6.11
CA ASP A 182 -7.12 15.49 7.49
C ASP A 182 -5.65 15.32 7.89
N TYR A 183 -4.73 15.05 6.95
CA TYR A 183 -3.38 14.55 7.23
C TYR A 183 -3.42 13.36 8.22
N TYR A 184 -3.25 13.66 9.50
CA TYR A 184 -3.23 12.72 10.60
C TYR A 184 -4.07 13.16 11.79
N SER A 185 -4.83 14.26 11.66
CA SER A 185 -5.77 14.73 12.68
C SER A 185 -7.04 13.88 12.71
N GLY A 186 -7.86 14.09 13.74
CA GLY A 186 -9.11 13.37 13.95
C GLY A 186 -8.91 11.85 14.07
N GLU A 187 -9.99 11.12 13.91
CA GLU A 187 -10.03 9.66 13.93
C GLU A 187 -10.22 9.12 12.51
N ALA A 188 -9.63 7.96 12.23
CA ALA A 188 -9.85 7.25 10.97
C ALA A 188 -11.33 6.81 10.85
N ARG A 189 -11.97 7.19 9.73
CA ARG A 189 -13.38 6.89 9.42
C ARG A 189 -13.55 5.48 8.88
N TRP A 190 -13.48 4.47 9.75
CA TRP A 190 -13.48 3.06 9.37
C TRP A 190 -14.72 2.63 8.57
N GLU A 191 -15.84 3.33 8.70
CA GLU A 191 -17.03 3.14 7.87
C GLU A 191 -16.74 3.29 6.36
N ALA A 192 -15.77 4.12 5.98
CA ALA A 192 -15.35 4.24 4.59
C ALA A 192 -14.65 2.98 4.07
N ILE A 193 -13.94 2.25 4.95
CA ILE A 193 -13.33 0.95 4.60
C ILE A 193 -14.43 -0.08 4.36
N ALA A 194 -15.45 -0.12 5.23
CA ALA A 194 -16.60 -1.01 5.06
C ALA A 194 -17.29 -0.76 3.71
N ARG A 195 -17.54 0.52 3.39
CA ARG A 195 -18.13 0.91 2.09
C ARG A 195 -17.25 0.52 0.90
N LEU A 196 -15.94 0.66 1.01
CA LEU A 196 -15.03 0.22 -0.03
C LEU A 196 -15.08 -1.30 -0.20
N LYS A 197 -15.10 -2.06 0.90
CA LYS A 197 -15.20 -3.52 0.88
C LYS A 197 -16.51 -4.03 0.27
N GLU A 198 -17.61 -3.32 0.51
CA GLU A 198 -18.91 -3.59 -0.15
C GLU A 198 -18.87 -3.30 -1.66
N THR A 199 -18.02 -2.37 -2.10
CA THR A 199 -17.97 -1.87 -3.48
C THR A 199 -16.96 -2.64 -4.34
N VAL A 200 -15.79 -2.96 -3.79
CA VAL A 200 -14.68 -3.66 -4.45
C VAL A 200 -14.69 -5.10 -3.99
N THR A 201 -15.24 -5.97 -4.83
CA THR A 201 -15.57 -7.36 -4.47
C THR A 201 -14.62 -8.40 -5.06
N ASP A 202 -13.89 -8.06 -6.11
CA ASP A 202 -13.12 -9.05 -6.88
C ASP A 202 -11.67 -9.16 -6.40
N VAL A 203 -11.20 -8.16 -5.64
CA VAL A 203 -9.85 -8.11 -5.08
C VAL A 203 -9.90 -7.76 -3.59
N PRO A 204 -8.90 -8.17 -2.79
CA PRO A 204 -8.86 -7.84 -1.38
C PRO A 204 -8.83 -6.32 -1.12
N VAL A 205 -9.59 -5.89 -0.12
CA VAL A 205 -9.59 -4.53 0.41
C VAL A 205 -8.93 -4.55 1.80
N LEU A 206 -7.88 -3.75 1.96
CA LEU A 206 -7.17 -3.60 3.22
C LEU A 206 -7.51 -2.29 3.91
N GLY A 207 -7.83 -2.37 5.20
CA GLY A 207 -8.09 -1.20 6.04
C GLY A 207 -6.81 -0.57 6.59
N ASN A 208 -6.76 0.76 6.67
CA ASN A 208 -5.63 1.48 7.24
C ASN A 208 -6.09 2.72 8.03
N GLY A 209 -5.51 2.90 9.21
CA GLY A 209 -5.72 4.09 10.05
C GLY A 209 -5.96 3.70 11.50
N ASP A 210 -5.16 4.28 12.40
CA ASP A 210 -5.32 4.19 13.85
C ASP A 210 -5.28 2.78 14.44
N ILE A 211 -4.39 1.93 13.89
CA ILE A 211 -4.05 0.63 14.47
C ILE A 211 -2.81 0.80 15.35
N TRP A 212 -3.00 0.77 16.66
CA TRP A 212 -1.97 0.96 17.69
C TRP A 212 -1.71 -0.31 18.52
N SER A 213 -2.63 -1.26 18.48
CA SER A 213 -2.52 -2.59 19.07
C SER A 213 -3.12 -3.68 18.16
N ALA A 214 -3.00 -4.95 18.58
CA ALA A 214 -3.60 -6.06 17.87
C ALA A 214 -5.14 -6.06 17.96
N GLU A 215 -5.68 -5.59 19.08
CA GLU A 215 -7.12 -5.42 19.28
C GLU A 215 -7.71 -4.42 18.30
N ASP A 216 -7.01 -3.32 17.99
CA ASP A 216 -7.45 -2.36 16.98
C ASP A 216 -7.57 -3.02 15.59
N ALA A 217 -6.63 -3.89 15.24
CA ALA A 217 -6.67 -4.62 13.98
C ALA A 217 -7.86 -5.59 13.93
N LEU A 218 -8.08 -6.36 15.00
CA LEU A 218 -9.24 -7.26 15.09
C LEU A 218 -10.56 -6.48 15.07
N ALA A 219 -10.62 -5.34 15.75
CA ALA A 219 -11.79 -4.45 15.75
C ALA A 219 -12.07 -3.88 14.36
N MET A 220 -11.04 -3.44 13.62
CA MET A 220 -11.20 -2.95 12.24
C MET A 220 -11.77 -4.05 11.34
N ILE A 221 -11.23 -5.27 11.41
CA ILE A 221 -11.72 -6.40 10.63
C ILE A 221 -13.19 -6.71 10.99
N ALA A 222 -13.51 -6.76 12.28
CA ALA A 222 -14.86 -7.06 12.75
C ALA A 222 -15.89 -5.99 12.33
N GLN A 223 -15.50 -4.71 12.34
CA GLN A 223 -16.39 -3.60 11.99
C GLN A 223 -16.57 -3.40 10.49
N THR A 224 -15.51 -3.65 9.70
CA THR A 224 -15.48 -3.27 8.29
C THR A 224 -15.56 -4.43 7.32
N GLY A 225 -15.28 -5.66 7.79
CA GLY A 225 -15.18 -6.84 6.94
C GLY A 225 -14.01 -6.82 5.96
N CYS A 226 -13.04 -5.89 6.11
CA CYS A 226 -11.88 -5.84 5.24
C CYS A 226 -11.04 -7.13 5.34
N ASP A 227 -10.26 -7.42 4.29
CA ASP A 227 -9.53 -8.70 4.16
C ASP A 227 -8.18 -8.70 4.87
N GLY A 228 -7.80 -7.57 5.44
CA GLY A 228 -6.55 -7.38 6.15
C GLY A 228 -6.34 -5.94 6.53
N VAL A 229 -5.27 -5.70 7.27
CA VAL A 229 -4.93 -4.38 7.79
C VAL A 229 -3.57 -3.91 7.32
N VAL A 230 -3.42 -2.60 7.16
CA VAL A 230 -2.13 -1.95 6.94
C VAL A 230 -1.75 -1.16 8.19
N VAL A 231 -0.57 -1.41 8.74
CA VAL A 231 -0.08 -0.82 9.99
C VAL A 231 1.03 0.18 9.69
N GLY A 232 0.87 1.42 10.16
CA GLY A 232 1.82 2.51 9.95
C GLY A 232 2.47 2.98 11.25
N ARG A 233 2.00 4.11 11.79
CA ARG A 233 2.60 4.75 12.97
C ARG A 233 2.61 3.87 14.23
N GLY A 234 1.66 2.94 14.37
CA GLY A 234 1.57 2.06 15.55
C GLY A 234 2.80 1.20 15.81
N CYS A 235 3.56 0.82 14.77
CA CYS A 235 4.76 0.00 14.92
C CYS A 235 6.06 0.81 15.06
N GLN A 236 6.02 2.15 14.98
CA GLN A 236 7.24 2.97 15.13
C GLN A 236 7.74 2.91 16.58
N GLY A 237 9.00 2.46 16.74
CA GLY A 237 9.57 2.17 18.07
C GLY A 237 8.94 0.94 18.76
N ARG A 238 8.05 0.21 18.08
CA ARG A 238 7.31 -0.96 18.59
C ARG A 238 7.20 -2.06 17.52
N PRO A 239 8.33 -2.56 16.97
CA PRO A 239 8.30 -3.59 15.91
C PRO A 239 7.68 -4.91 16.38
N TRP A 240 7.70 -5.21 17.69
CA TRP A 240 7.02 -6.37 18.28
C TRP A 240 5.51 -6.35 18.13
N LEU A 241 4.89 -5.22 17.74
CA LEU A 241 3.47 -5.18 17.39
C LEU A 241 3.12 -6.20 16.30
N PHE A 242 4.05 -6.55 15.40
CA PHE A 242 3.82 -7.62 14.42
C PHE A 242 3.70 -9.02 15.05
N ALA A 243 4.34 -9.26 16.20
CA ALA A 243 4.16 -10.48 16.98
C ALA A 243 2.76 -10.52 17.59
N ASP A 244 2.36 -9.42 18.24
CA ASP A 244 1.04 -9.29 18.87
C ASP A 244 -0.06 -9.48 17.82
N LEU A 245 0.10 -8.87 16.64
CA LEU A 245 -0.82 -9.03 15.51
C LEU A 245 -0.88 -10.48 15.02
N ALA A 246 0.28 -11.12 14.83
CA ALA A 246 0.32 -12.51 14.39
C ALA A 246 -0.35 -13.46 15.41
N ALA A 247 -0.07 -13.28 16.70
CA ALA A 247 -0.70 -14.05 17.77
C ALA A 247 -2.23 -13.86 17.77
N ALA A 248 -2.70 -12.62 17.71
CA ALA A 248 -4.11 -12.28 17.69
C ALA A 248 -4.85 -12.89 16.49
N PHE A 249 -4.28 -12.82 15.28
CA PHE A 249 -4.89 -13.44 14.08
C PHE A 249 -4.84 -14.97 14.09
N ALA A 250 -3.89 -15.57 14.81
CA ALA A 250 -3.80 -17.01 15.04
C ALA A 250 -4.76 -17.51 16.15
N GLY A 251 -5.37 -16.61 16.93
CA GLY A 251 -6.19 -16.96 18.09
C GLY A 251 -5.38 -17.42 19.30
N SER A 252 -4.09 -17.09 19.34
CA SER A 252 -3.21 -17.34 20.48
C SER A 252 -3.25 -16.13 21.43
N PRO A 253 -3.16 -16.36 22.75
CA PRO A 253 -3.10 -15.30 23.75
C PRO A 253 -1.82 -14.46 23.66
#